data_AF-I2Q8Z4-F1
#
_entry.id   AF-I2Q8Z4-F1
#
_cell.length_a   1.000
_cell.length_b   1.000
_cell.length_c   1.000
_cell.angle_alpha   90.00
_cell.angle_beta   90.00
_cell.angle_gamma   90.00
#
_symmetry.space_group_name_H-M   'P 1'
#
loop_
_entity.id
_entity.type
_entity.pdbx_description
1 polymer ?
#
loop_
_entity_poly.entity_id
_entity_poly.type
_entity_poly.pdbx_seq_one_letter_code
_entity_poly.pdbx_strand_id
1 'polypeptide(L)'
;MSGFREPGFSDRQKAAQEARKNLLNKFKSQPGPDDPAVVAKRAEREALAAKRAEAKAARETEKAEQKRLQEEAAALEAARIAREAEEAVAKAAEAEADQKAKRDARYAARKAKRK
;
A
#
# COMPACT_ATOMS: atom_id res chain seq x y z
N MET A 1 44.27 -25.57 3.49
CA MET A 1 43.42 -24.37 3.35
C MET A 1 44.33 -23.14 3.40
N SER A 2 44.57 -22.47 2.28
CA SER A 2 45.34 -21.22 2.30
C SER A 2 44.42 -20.08 2.78
N GLY A 3 44.71 -19.54 3.95
CA GLY A 3 43.96 -18.44 4.56
C GLY A 3 44.06 -17.15 3.73
N PHE A 4 42.94 -16.44 3.62
CA PHE A 4 42.88 -15.09 3.05
C PHE A 4 43.78 -14.16 3.88
N ARG A 5 44.78 -13.57 3.23
CA ARG A 5 45.71 -12.62 3.87
C ARG A 5 45.19 -11.22 3.67
N GLU A 6 44.93 -10.51 4.75
CA GLU A 6 44.47 -9.13 4.66
C GLU A 6 45.55 -8.22 4.06
N PRO A 7 45.19 -7.34 3.10
CA PRO A 7 46.14 -6.43 2.49
C PRO A 7 46.68 -5.46 3.54
N GLY A 8 48.01 -5.32 3.61
CA GLY A 8 48.69 -4.45 4.56
C GLY A 8 48.46 -2.97 4.27
N PHE A 9 48.99 -2.08 5.13
CA PHE A 9 48.85 -0.63 4.96
C PHE A 9 49.41 -0.14 3.61
N SER A 10 50.58 -0.65 3.19
CA SER A 10 51.18 -0.34 1.89
C SER A 10 50.30 -0.76 0.72
N ASP A 11 49.65 -1.92 0.81
CA ASP A 11 48.81 -2.45 -0.26
C ASP A 11 47.53 -1.62 -0.38
N ARG A 12 46.94 -1.22 0.75
CA ARG A 12 45.79 -0.32 0.79
C ARG A 12 46.14 1.07 0.23
N GLN A 13 47.32 1.60 0.54
CA GLN A 13 47.79 2.88 0.01
C GLN A 13 47.99 2.83 -1.51
N LYS A 14 48.61 1.76 -2.03
CA LYS A 14 48.76 1.53 -3.47
C LYS A 14 47.41 1.39 -4.16
N ALA A 15 46.51 0.58 -3.61
CA ALA A 15 45.15 0.40 -4.14
C ALA A 15 44.37 1.74 -4.19
N ALA A 16 44.50 2.58 -3.17
CA ALA A 16 43.88 3.90 -3.16
C ALA A 16 44.47 4.84 -4.23
N GLN A 17 45.79 4.81 -4.44
CA GLN A 17 46.44 5.60 -5.49
C GLN A 17 46.05 5.10 -6.90
N GLU A 18 46.01 3.79 -7.10
CA GLU A 18 45.56 3.18 -8.36
C GLU A 18 44.09 3.48 -8.63
N ALA A 19 43.21 3.42 -7.62
CA ALA A 19 41.81 3.80 -7.77
C ALA A 19 41.66 5.26 -8.23
N ARG A 20 42.42 6.18 -7.65
CA ARG A 20 42.43 7.60 -8.07
C ARG A 20 42.94 7.77 -9.50
N LYS A 21 44.03 7.10 -9.87
CA LYS A 21 44.55 7.11 -11.26
C LYS A 21 43.52 6.55 -12.24
N ASN A 22 42.86 5.45 -11.88
CA ASN A 22 41.84 4.81 -12.70
C ASN A 22 40.62 5.71 -12.89
N LEU A 23 40.18 6.43 -11.85
CA LEU A 23 39.09 7.41 -11.96
C LEU A 23 39.45 8.55 -12.91
N LEU A 24 40.66 9.13 -12.78
CA LEU A 24 41.13 10.19 -13.67
C LEU A 24 41.25 9.71 -15.12
N ASN A 25 41.78 8.50 -15.34
CA ASN A 25 41.88 7.93 -16.67
C ASN A 25 40.51 7.69 -17.29
N LYS A 26 39.55 7.15 -16.51
CA LYS A 26 38.15 6.98 -16.96
C LYS A 26 37.52 8.30 -17.36
N PHE A 27 37.74 9.37 -16.59
CA PHE A 27 37.22 10.70 -16.90
C PHE A 27 37.84 11.26 -18.18
N LYS A 28 39.16 11.12 -18.35
CA LYS A 28 39.86 11.55 -19.56
C LYS A 28 39.46 10.76 -20.82
N SER A 29 39.18 9.47 -20.67
CA SER A 29 38.75 8.59 -21.78
C SER A 29 37.25 8.65 -22.02
N GLN A 30 36.48 9.38 -21.22
CA GLN A 30 35.04 9.42 -21.35
C GLN A 30 34.68 10.20 -22.63
N PRO A 31 33.88 9.62 -23.54
CA PRO A 31 33.43 10.33 -24.72
C PRO A 31 32.63 11.58 -24.32
N GLY A 32 32.83 12.65 -25.09
CA GLY A 32 32.16 13.92 -24.87
C GLY A 32 30.64 13.83 -25.02
N PRO A 33 29.91 14.88 -24.62
CA PRO A 33 28.44 14.92 -24.73
C PRO A 33 27.95 14.86 -26.18
N ASP A 34 28.77 15.30 -27.14
CA ASP A 34 28.45 15.30 -28.58
C ASP A 34 28.89 14.01 -29.29
N ASP A 35 29.45 13.03 -28.55
CA ASP A 35 29.78 11.73 -29.11
C ASP A 35 28.48 11.00 -29.52
N PRO A 36 28.39 10.47 -30.76
CA PRO A 36 27.15 9.89 -31.28
C PRO A 36 26.64 8.71 -30.43
N ALA A 37 27.53 7.94 -29.79
CA ALA A 37 27.11 6.84 -28.92
C ALA A 37 26.55 7.34 -27.58
N VAL A 38 27.03 8.47 -27.07
CA VAL A 38 26.49 9.12 -25.86
C VAL A 38 25.12 9.74 -26.15
N VAL A 39 24.98 10.41 -27.29
CA VAL A 39 23.71 11.00 -27.73
C VAL A 39 22.66 9.91 -27.94
N ALA A 40 23.00 8.81 -28.62
CA ALA A 40 22.08 7.69 -28.82
C ALA A 40 21.60 7.09 -27.48
N LYS A 41 22.52 6.84 -26.54
CA LYS A 41 22.17 6.35 -25.19
C LYS A 41 21.29 7.33 -24.42
N ARG A 42 21.52 8.64 -24.59
CA ARG A 42 20.70 9.67 -23.95
C ARG A 42 19.29 9.67 -24.54
N ALA A 43 19.16 9.65 -25.85
CA ALA A 43 17.88 9.57 -26.54
C ALA A 43 17.09 8.30 -26.15
N GLU A 44 17.75 7.15 -26.06
CA GLU A 44 17.13 5.90 -25.58
C GLU A 44 16.59 6.03 -24.15
N ARG A 45 17.38 6.63 -23.24
CA ARG A 45 16.96 6.85 -21.85
C ARG A 45 15.81 7.84 -21.75
N GLU A 46 15.83 8.91 -22.54
CA GLU A 46 14.76 9.91 -22.59
C GLU A 46 13.47 9.28 -23.14
N ALA A 47 13.54 8.47 -24.21
CA ALA A 47 12.39 7.74 -24.73
C ALA A 47 11.82 6.73 -23.72
N LEU A 48 12.68 6.02 -22.99
CA LEU A 48 12.28 5.10 -21.93
C LEU A 48 11.64 5.85 -20.74
N ALA A 49 12.17 7.03 -20.39
CA ALA A 49 11.63 7.88 -19.34
C ALA A 49 10.25 8.42 -19.72
N ALA A 50 10.06 8.87 -20.96
CA ALA A 50 8.77 9.31 -21.49
C ALA A 50 7.73 8.17 -21.42
N LYS A 51 8.06 6.98 -21.93
CA LYS A 51 7.17 5.80 -21.83
C LYS A 51 6.79 5.45 -20.41
N ARG A 52 7.73 5.56 -19.46
CA ARG A 52 7.45 5.33 -18.04
C ARG A 52 6.59 6.42 -17.42
N ALA A 53 6.75 7.66 -17.84
CA ALA A 53 5.92 8.78 -17.37
C ALA A 53 4.47 8.60 -17.85
N GLU A 54 4.27 8.26 -19.12
CA GLU A 54 2.95 7.96 -19.69
C GLU A 54 2.29 6.77 -18.97
N ALA A 55 3.02 5.67 -18.77
CA ALA A 55 2.50 4.51 -18.05
C ALA A 55 2.16 4.80 -16.58
N LYS A 56 2.89 5.71 -15.93
CA LYS A 56 2.58 6.16 -14.56
C LYS A 56 1.32 7.02 -14.54
N ALA A 57 1.19 7.96 -15.46
CA ALA A 57 0.02 8.82 -15.55
C ALA A 57 -1.27 8.00 -15.74
N ALA A 58 -1.27 7.01 -16.65
CA ALA A 58 -2.40 6.11 -16.86
C ALA A 58 -2.74 5.28 -15.60
N ARG A 59 -1.74 4.77 -14.88
CA ARG A 59 -1.97 4.02 -13.64
C ARG A 59 -2.47 4.90 -12.51
N GLU A 60 -2.07 6.16 -12.46
CA GLU A 60 -2.54 7.10 -11.43
C GLU A 60 -4.01 7.47 -11.64
N THR A 61 -4.45 7.65 -12.89
CA THR A 61 -5.87 7.87 -13.20
C THR A 61 -6.72 6.65 -12.84
N GLU A 62 -6.29 5.45 -13.22
CA GLU A 62 -6.99 4.20 -12.87
C GLU A 62 -7.08 4.00 -11.35
N LYS A 63 -5.98 4.26 -10.62
CA LYS A 63 -5.97 4.15 -9.16
C LYS A 63 -6.86 5.18 -8.49
N ALA A 64 -6.94 6.40 -9.03
CA ALA A 64 -7.83 7.42 -8.51
C ALA A 64 -9.28 6.96 -8.64
N GLU A 65 -9.69 6.48 -9.81
CA GLU A 65 -11.04 5.95 -10.05
C GLU A 65 -11.36 4.74 -9.16
N GLN A 66 -10.45 3.78 -9.05
CA GLN A 66 -10.62 2.62 -8.16
C GLN A 66 -10.79 3.03 -6.70
N LYS A 67 -10.03 4.02 -6.22
CA LYS A 67 -10.20 4.54 -4.87
C LYS A 67 -11.57 5.16 -4.65
N ARG A 68 -12.09 5.94 -5.61
CA ARG A 68 -13.44 6.51 -5.51
C ARG A 68 -14.50 5.42 -5.42
N LEU A 69 -14.42 4.39 -6.27
CA LEU A 69 -15.35 3.26 -6.24
C LEU A 69 -15.26 2.48 -4.92
N GLN A 70 -14.05 2.29 -4.37
CA GLN A 70 -13.86 1.63 -3.09
C GLN A 70 -14.41 2.45 -1.92
N GLU A 71 -14.21 3.77 -1.93
CA GLU A 71 -14.76 4.67 -0.92
C GLU A 71 -16.29 4.70 -0.96
N GLU A 72 -16.88 4.74 -2.16
CA GLU A 72 -18.32 4.66 -2.35
C GLU A 72 -18.89 3.31 -1.87
N ALA A 73 -18.25 2.20 -2.24
CA ALA A 73 -18.65 0.87 -1.78
C ALA A 73 -18.53 0.73 -0.25
N ALA A 74 -17.45 1.24 0.34
CA ALA A 74 -17.26 1.23 1.79
C ALA A 74 -18.32 2.06 2.52
N ALA A 75 -18.70 3.22 1.96
CA ALA A 75 -19.77 4.06 2.51
C ALA A 75 -21.14 3.37 2.44
N LEU A 76 -21.44 2.69 1.32
CA LEU A 76 -22.68 1.92 1.18
C LEU A 76 -22.73 0.75 2.16
N GLU A 77 -21.65 -0.03 2.29
CA GLU A 77 -21.58 -1.13 3.24
C GLU A 77 -21.69 -0.64 4.70
N ALA A 78 -21.03 0.46 5.05
CA ALA A 78 -21.18 1.05 6.38
C ALA A 78 -22.63 1.48 6.66
N ALA A 79 -23.32 2.06 5.67
CA ALA A 79 -24.72 2.42 5.80
C ALA A 79 -25.64 1.19 5.94
N ARG A 80 -25.33 0.08 5.25
CA ARG A 80 -26.06 -1.18 5.41
C ARG A 80 -25.88 -1.77 6.81
N ILE A 81 -24.65 -1.85 7.30
CA ILE A 81 -24.34 -2.35 8.64
C ILE A 81 -25.05 -1.51 9.71
N ALA A 82 -25.07 -0.19 9.56
CA ALA A 82 -25.78 0.69 10.49
C ALA A 82 -27.29 0.40 10.52
N ARG A 83 -27.93 0.24 9.35
CA ARG A 83 -29.36 -0.11 9.26
C ARG A 83 -29.64 -1.49 9.85
N GLU A 84 -28.82 -2.48 9.54
CA GLU A 84 -28.97 -3.83 10.08
C GLU A 84 -28.82 -3.86 11.60
N ALA A 85 -27.91 -3.04 12.16
CA ALA A 85 -27.78 -2.88 13.60
C ALA A 85 -29.01 -2.21 14.23
N GLU A 86 -29.55 -1.16 13.63
CA GLU A 86 -30.79 -0.50 14.08
C GLU A 86 -31.99 -1.46 14.04
N GLU A 87 -32.14 -2.22 12.95
CA GLU A 87 -33.18 -3.23 12.82
C GLU A 87 -33.03 -4.35 13.86
N ALA A 88 -31.81 -4.78 14.15
CA ALA A 88 -31.55 -5.80 15.16
C ALA A 88 -31.94 -5.31 16.55
N VAL A 89 -31.64 -4.05 16.88
CA VAL A 89 -32.05 -3.42 18.14
C VAL A 89 -33.57 -3.31 18.24
N ALA A 90 -34.24 -2.89 17.16
CA ALA A 90 -35.70 -2.82 17.11
C ALA A 90 -36.35 -4.20 17.33
N LYS A 91 -35.87 -5.22 16.61
CA LYS A 91 -36.35 -6.61 16.76
C LYS A 91 -36.12 -7.15 18.18
N ALA A 92 -34.98 -6.83 18.79
CA ALA A 92 -34.70 -7.22 20.17
C ALA A 92 -35.68 -6.56 21.16
N ALA A 93 -35.96 -5.26 20.99
CA ALA A 93 -36.93 -4.54 21.82
C ALA A 93 -38.35 -5.09 21.69
N GLU A 94 -38.79 -5.43 20.47
CA GLU A 94 -40.08 -6.09 20.23
C GLU A 94 -40.15 -7.47 20.92
N ALA A 95 -39.09 -8.28 20.78
CA ALA A 95 -39.03 -9.58 21.42
C ALA A 95 -39.07 -9.49 22.96
N GLU A 96 -38.40 -8.49 23.56
CA GLU A 96 -38.46 -8.24 25.00
C GLU A 96 -39.86 -7.79 25.46
N ALA A 97 -40.53 -6.94 24.69
CA ALA A 97 -41.89 -6.51 24.95
C ALA A 97 -42.87 -7.70 24.93
N ASP A 98 -42.75 -8.58 23.93
CA ASP A 98 -43.54 -9.80 23.81
C ASP A 98 -43.30 -10.76 24.98
N GLN A 99 -42.04 -10.94 25.38
CA GLN A 99 -41.70 -11.77 26.54
C GLN A 99 -42.25 -11.19 27.84
N LYS A 100 -42.23 -9.86 28.00
CA LYS A 100 -42.83 -9.18 29.15
C LYS A 100 -44.35 -9.37 29.16
N ALA A 101 -45.04 -9.16 28.03
CA ALA A 101 -46.48 -9.39 27.93
C ALA A 101 -46.87 -10.83 28.28
N LYS A 102 -46.10 -11.83 27.82
CA LYS A 102 -46.29 -13.24 28.19
C LYS A 102 -46.08 -13.48 29.69
N ARG A 103 -45.06 -12.87 30.30
CA ARG A 103 -44.81 -12.96 31.75
C ARG A 103 -45.95 -12.34 32.55
N ASP A 104 -46.41 -11.15 32.17
CA ASP A 104 -47.48 -10.42 32.85
C ASP A 104 -48.81 -11.19 32.76
N ALA A 105 -49.13 -11.77 31.60
CA ALA A 105 -50.30 -12.64 31.42
C ALA A 105 -50.25 -13.88 32.34
N ARG A 106 -49.09 -14.53 32.44
CA ARG A 106 -48.89 -15.66 33.37
C ARG A 106 -49.05 -15.24 34.83
N TYR A 107 -48.51 -14.10 35.20
CA TYR A 107 -48.62 -13.57 36.56
C TYR A 107 -50.09 -13.25 36.91
N ALA A 108 -50.82 -12.60 36.00
CA ALA A 108 -52.25 -12.32 36.15
C ALA A 108 -53.07 -13.61 36.33
N ALA A 109 -52.84 -14.62 35.49
CA ALA A 109 -53.52 -15.92 35.62
C ALA A 109 -53.22 -16.62 36.95
N ARG A 110 -51.96 -16.61 37.41
CA ARG A 110 -51.56 -17.17 38.71
C ARG A 110 -52.22 -16.43 39.88
N LYS A 111 -52.30 -15.11 39.81
CA LYS A 111 -52.94 -14.26 40.83
C LYS A 111 -54.45 -14.55 40.89
N ALA A 112 -55.12 -14.67 39.74
CA ALA A 112 -56.52 -15.03 39.67
C ALA A 112 -56.84 -16.41 40.28
N LYS A 113 -55.93 -17.39 40.14
CA LYS A 113 -56.07 -18.73 40.74
C LYS A 113 -55.81 -18.77 42.26
N ARG A 114 -55.13 -17.76 42.82
CA ARG A 114 -54.81 -17.66 44.25
C ARG A 114 -55.88 -16.90 45.06
N LYS A 115 -56.81 -16.24 44.37
CA LYS A 115 -58.00 -15.62 44.96
C LYS A 115 -59.16 -16.61 44.86
#